data_AF-A0A9P6BWI5-F1
#
_entry.id   AF-A0A9P6BWI5-F1
#
_cell.length_a   1.000
_cell.length_b   1.000
_cell.length_c   1.000
_cell.angle_alpha   90.00
_cell.angle_beta   90.00
_cell.angle_gamma   90.00
#
_symmetry.space_group_name_H-M   'P 1'
#
loop_
_entity.id
_entity.type
_entity.pdbx_description
1 polymer ?
#
loop_
_entity_poly.entity_id
_entity_poly.type
_entity_poly.pdbx_seq_one_letter_code
_entity_poly.pdbx_strand_id
1 'polypeptide(L)' 'MVHRRISPDLKQRALQLLDQEISPKAIAEVLGVSTKSIERWRVNYERLGC' A
#
# COMPACT_ATOMS: atom_id res chain seq x y z
N MET A 1 -8.05 -14.17 -13.13
CA MET A 1 -7.51 -13.04 -12.35
C MET A 1 -6.01 -13.00 -12.54
N VAL A 2 -5.48 -11.91 -13.08
CA VAL A 2 -4.02 -11.74 -13.23
C VAL A 2 -3.47 -11.47 -11.82
N HIS A 3 -2.80 -12.45 -11.23
CA HIS A 3 -1.99 -12.21 -10.03
C HIS A 3 -0.78 -11.39 -10.44
N ARG A 4 -0.98 -10.08 -10.63
CA ARG A 4 0.13 -9.13 -10.72
C ARG A 4 0.90 -9.29 -9.41
N ARG A 5 2.09 -9.85 -9.49
CA ARG A 5 3.05 -9.82 -8.38
C ARG A 5 3.23 -8.35 -8.06
N ILE A 6 2.64 -7.92 -6.95
CA ILE A 6 2.79 -6.56 -6.51
C ILE A 6 4.28 -6.40 -6.21
N SER A 7 4.94 -5.54 -6.98
CA SER A 7 6.36 -5.32 -6.83
C SER A 7 6.61 -4.70 -5.45
N PRO A 8 7.69 -5.10 -4.74
CA PRO A 8 8.03 -4.55 -3.44
C PRO A 8 8.10 -3.01 -3.46
N ASP A 9 8.52 -2.43 -4.58
CA ASP A 9 8.55 -0.99 -4.85
C ASP A 9 7.19 -0.31 -4.68
N LEU A 10 6.11 -0.99 -5.11
CA LEU A 10 4.75 -0.46 -5.05
C LEU A 10 4.23 -0.46 -3.61
N LYS A 11 4.56 -1.49 -2.83
CA LYS A 11 4.27 -1.53 -1.39
C LYS A 11 5.03 -0.42 -0.66
N GLN A 12 6.31 -0.23 -0.96
CA GLN A 12 7.11 0.85 -0.36
C GLN A 12 6.53 2.23 -0.68
N ARG A 13 6.15 2.47 -1.94
CA ARG A 13 5.50 3.73 -2.33
C ARG A 13 4.18 3.96 -1.62
N ALA A 14 3.35 2.93 -1.48
CA ALA A 14 2.08 3.03 -0.75
C ALA A 14 2.30 3.40 0.73
N LEU A 15 3.31 2.81 1.38
CA LEU A 15 3.65 3.12 2.77
C LEU A 15 4.22 4.54 2.93
N GLN A 16 5.07 5.01 2.01
CA GLN A 16 5.55 6.40 2.01
C GLN A 16 4.41 7.41 1.86
N LEU A 17 3.46 7.14 0.96
CA LEU A 17 2.29 8.03 0.78
C LEU A 17 1.38 8.03 2.02
N LEU A 18 1.25 6.88 2.70
CA LEU A 18 0.53 6.80 3.98
C LEU A 18 1.23 7.60 5.08
N ASP A 19 2.56 7.59 5.13
CA ASP A 19 3.36 8.37 6.08
C ASP A 19 3.18 9.89 5.85
N GLN A 20 2.98 10.31 4.61
CA GLN A 20 2.60 11.68 4.25
C GLN A 20 1.12 12.02 4.52
N GLU A 21 0.40 11.19 5.29
CA GLU A 21 -1.03 11.34 5.61
C GLU A 21 -1.96 11.39 4.38
N ILE A 22 -1.50 10.87 3.22
CA ILE A 22 -2.34 10.78 2.03
C ILE A 22 -3.43 9.73 2.26
N SER A 23 -4.66 10.08 1.88
CA SER A 23 -5.80 9.17 2.02
C SER A 23 -5.59 7.86 1.24
N PRO A 24 -5.85 6.68 1.85
CA PRO A 24 -5.65 5.38 1.21
C PRO A 24 -6.47 5.20 -0.08
N LYS A 25 -7.60 5.92 -0.21
CA LYS A 25 -8.39 5.96 -1.45
C LYS A 25 -7.62 6.61 -2.60
N ALA A 26 -6.98 7.76 -2.36
CA ALA A 26 -6.16 8.44 -3.36
C ALA A 26 -4.94 7.58 -3.74
N ILE A 27 -4.29 6.95 -2.76
CA ILE A 27 -3.17 6.04 -3.00
C ILE A 27 -3.61 4.83 -3.85
N ALA A 28 -4.79 4.27 -3.57
CA ALA A 28 -5.38 3.17 -4.33
C ALA A 28 -5.62 3.55 -5.80
N GLU A 29 -6.15 4.75 -6.04
CA GLU A 29 -6.40 5.27 -7.40
C GLU A 29 -5.08 5.53 -8.16
N VAL A 30 -4.09 6.14 -7.51
CA VAL A 30 -2.78 6.45 -8.12
C VAL A 30 -1.97 5.18 -8.42
N LEU A 31 -1.96 4.22 -7.50
CA LEU A 31 -1.17 2.99 -7.64
C LEU A 31 -1.94 1.85 -8.31
N GLY A 32 -3.23 2.03 -8.59
CA GLY A 32 -4.09 1.02 -9.21
C GLY A 32 -4.29 -0.23 -8.35
N VAL A 33 -4.32 -0.06 -7.03
CA VAL A 33 -4.49 -1.17 -6.06
C VAL A 33 -5.73 -0.95 -5.20
N SER A 34 -6.29 -2.02 -4.65
CA SER A 34 -7.42 -1.90 -3.72
C SER A 34 -6.97 -1.30 -2.38
N THR A 35 -7.82 -0.47 -1.78
CA THR A 35 -7.64 0.07 -0.43
C THR A 35 -7.38 -1.01 0.62
N LYS A 36 -8.03 -2.18 0.49
CA LYS A 36 -7.76 -3.36 1.35
C LYS A 36 -6.31 -3.84 1.31
N SER A 37 -5.63 -3.73 0.15
CA SER A 37 -4.22 -4.11 0.05
C SER A 37 -3.34 -3.12 0.81
N ILE A 38 -3.67 -1.84 0.72
CA ILE A 38 -2.98 -0.75 1.42
C ILE A 38 -3.15 -0.89 2.94
N GLU A 39 -4.36 -1.12 3.44
CA GLU A 39 -4.60 -1.40 4.87
C GLU A 39 -3.83 -2.62 5.35
N ARG A 40 -3.83 -3.71 4.58
CA ARG A 40 -3.05 -4.91 4.93
C ARG A 40 -1.55 -4.60 5.02
N TRP A 41 -1.01 -3.80 4.11
CA TRP A 41 0.40 -3.41 4.17
C TRP A 41 0.71 -2.52 5.35
N ARG A 42 -0.17 -1.56 5.66
CA ARG A 42 -0.06 -0.71 6.85
C ARG A 42 -0.01 -1.56 8.11
N VAL A 43 -1.01 -2.42 8.32
CA VAL A 43 -1.07 -3.32 9.49
C VAL A 43 0.17 -4.21 9.55
N ASN A 44 0.61 -4.75 8.41
CA ASN A 44 1.82 -5.56 8.36
C ASN A 44 3.07 -4.74 8.71
N TYR A 45 3.16 -3.49 8.28
CA TYR A 45 4.28 -2.59 8.57
C TYR A 45 4.30 -2.20 10.04
N GLU A 46 3.16 -1.80 10.62
CA GLU A 46 3.03 -1.48 12.05
C GLU A 46 3.28 -2.69 12.95
N ARG A 47 2.87 -3.90 12.51
CA ARG A 47 3.07 -5.13 13.28
C ARG A 47 4.49 -5.69 13.21
N LEU A 48 5.15 -5.57 12.06
CA LEU A 48 6.49 -6.14 11.88
C LEU A 48 7.61 -5.15 12.21
N GLY A 49 7.37 -3.84 12.17
CA GLY A 49 8.31 -2.84 12.69
C GLY A 49 9.72 -2.86 12.09
N CYS A 50 9.90 -3.53 10.93
CA CYS A 50 11.14 -3.98 10.26
C CYS A 50 11.39 -5.50 10.39
#